data_AF-A0A1V9EFL7-F1
#
_entry.id   AF-A0A1V9EFL7-F1
#
_cell.length_a   1.000
_cell.length_b   1.000
_cell.length_c   1.000
_cell.angle_alpha   90.00
_cell.angle_beta   90.00
_cell.angle_gamma   90.00
#
_symmetry.space_group_name_H-M   'P 1'
#
loop_
_entity.id
_entity.type
_entity.pdbx_description
1 polymer ?
#
loop_
_entity_poly.entity_id
_entity_poly.type
_entity_poly.pdbx_seq_one_letter_code
_entity_poly.pdbx_strand_id
1 'polypeptide(L)' 'MDGWEFLYRFKRLKPKLEDTIVAMLTTSAKPEDREKAFKHESVVNYLEKPLTEEKLHQLLHEHFRFQYMTVLSK' A
#
# COMPACT_ATOMS: atom_id res chain seq x y z
N MET A 1 -14.48 11.81 -1.85
CA MET A 1 -13.71 10.58 -1.66
C MET A 1 -12.32 10.91 -1.18
N ASP A 2 -12.13 10.80 0.13
CA ASP A 2 -10.81 10.75 0.77
C ASP A 2 -10.30 9.30 0.84
N GLY A 3 -9.13 9.09 1.43
CA GLY A 3 -8.56 7.76 1.59
C GLY A 3 -9.43 6.81 2.44
N TRP A 4 -10.14 7.32 3.44
CA TRP A 4 -11.00 6.50 4.30
C TRP A 4 -12.27 6.04 3.60
N GLU A 5 -12.91 6.96 2.87
CA GLU A 5 -14.08 6.66 2.05
C GLU A 5 -13.73 5.65 0.94
N PHE A 6 -12.54 5.77 0.35
CA PHE A 6 -12.02 4.77 -0.59
C PHE A 6 -11.92 3.39 0.07
N LEU A 7 -11.30 3.26 1.24
CA LEU A 7 -11.16 1.97 1.93
C LEU A 7 -12.51 1.31 2.25
N TYR A 8 -13.50 2.11 2.67
CA TYR A 8 -14.84 1.61 2.94
C TYR A 8 -15.52 1.07 1.67
N ARG A 9 -15.40 1.79 0.54
CA ARG A 9 -15.94 1.35 -0.75
C ARG A 9 -15.17 0.15 -1.31
N PHE A 10 -13.84 0.15 -1.18
CA PHE A 10 -12.95 -0.91 -1.65
C PHE A 10 -13.23 -2.25 -0.96
N LYS A 11 -13.57 -2.26 0.33
CA LYS A 11 -13.97 -3.48 1.05
C LYS A 11 -15.06 -4.27 0.33
N ARG A 12 -16.00 -3.59 -0.34
CA ARG A 12 -17.09 -4.25 -1.10
C ARG A 12 -16.62 -4.84 -2.45
N LEU A 13 -15.50 -4.34 -2.97
CA LEU A 13 -14.89 -4.81 -4.22
C LEU A 13 -13.83 -5.88 -3.99
N LYS A 14 -13.34 -6.03 -2.75
CA LYS A 14 -12.24 -6.94 -2.40
C LYS A 14 -12.45 -8.40 -2.87
N PRO A 15 -13.65 -9.01 -2.80
CA PRO A 15 -13.87 -10.37 -3.34
C PRO A 15 -13.68 -10.50 -4.86
N LYS A 16 -13.69 -9.38 -5.60
CA LYS A 16 -13.41 -9.36 -7.04
C LYS A 16 -11.96 -8.97 -7.36
N LEU A 17 -11.21 -8.53 -6.35
CA LEU A 17 -9.88 -7.93 -6.42
C LEU A 17 -8.98 -8.54 -5.34
N GLU A 18 -9.02 -9.87 -5.22
CA GLU A 18 -8.40 -10.60 -4.11
C GLU A 18 -6.88 -10.39 -4.06
N ASP A 19 -6.21 -10.27 -5.22
CA ASP A 19 -4.77 -10.03 -5.33
C ASP A 19 -4.34 -8.56 -5.21
N THR A 20 -5.30 -7.63 -5.06
CA THR A 20 -4.98 -6.20 -4.96
C THR A 20 -4.58 -5.81 -3.53
N ILE A 21 -3.39 -5.24 -3.38
CA ILE A 21 -2.93 -4.64 -2.12
C ILE A 21 -3.24 -3.14 -2.08
N VAL A 22 -3.40 -2.57 -0.88
CA VAL A 22 -3.58 -1.13 -0.69
C VAL A 22 -2.52 -0.60 0.28
N ALA A 23 -1.77 0.42 -0.12
CA ALA A 23 -0.88 1.17 0.77
C ALA A 23 -1.39 2.61 0.89
N MET A 24 -1.41 3.15 2.11
CA MET A 24 -1.79 4.54 2.35
C MET A 24 -0.57 5.45 2.29
N LEU A 25 -0.69 6.62 1.66
CA LEU A 25 0.35 7.66 1.61
C LEU A 25 -0.20 8.95 2.22
N THR A 26 0.39 9.40 3.32
CA THR A 26 -0.16 10.47 4.16
C THR A 26 0.85 11.59 4.40
N THR A 27 0.35 12.81 4.66
CA THR A 27 1.17 13.92 5.18
C THR A 27 1.15 13.98 6.72
N SER A 28 0.29 13.20 7.37
CA SER A 28 0.09 13.14 8.83
C SER A 28 0.88 11.98 9.42
N ALA A 29 1.80 12.25 10.33
CA ALA A 29 2.54 11.23 11.08
C ALA A 29 1.82 10.79 12.38
N LYS A 30 0.50 10.98 12.45
CA LYS A 30 -0.28 10.68 13.65
C LYS A 30 -0.36 9.16 13.89
N PRO A 31 0.08 8.66 15.05
CA PRO A 31 0.00 7.24 15.37
C PRO A 31 -1.43 6.68 15.28
N GLU A 32 -2.43 7.48 15.63
CA GLU A 32 -3.84 7.08 15.62
C GLU A 32 -4.35 6.81 14.19
N ASP A 33 -3.88 7.59 13.22
CA ASP A 33 -4.23 7.39 11.81
C ASP A 33 -3.60 6.10 11.27
N ARG A 34 -2.37 5.79 11.69
CA ARG A 34 -1.69 4.53 11.35
C ARG A 34 -2.44 3.32 11.92
N GLU A 35 -2.79 3.36 13.21
CA GLU A 35 -3.59 2.31 13.85
C GLU A 35 -4.96 2.13 13.18
N LYS A 36 -5.63 3.23 12.84
CA LYS A 36 -6.91 3.19 12.12
C LYS A 36 -6.76 2.57 10.73
N ALA A 37 -5.67 2.85 10.01
CA ALA A 37 -5.42 2.29 8.69
C ALA A 37 -5.29 0.76 8.73
N PHE A 38 -4.51 0.23 9.66
CA PHE A 38 -4.31 -1.22 9.80
C PHE A 38 -5.54 -1.99 10.32
N LYS A 39 -6.60 -1.31 10.79
CA LYS A 39 -7.91 -1.94 11.04
C LYS A 39 -8.66 -2.31 9.76
N HIS A 40 -8.23 -1.80 8.60
CA HIS A 40 -8.77 -2.19 7.30
C HIS A 40 -7.91 -3.32 6.71
N GLU A 41 -8.47 -4.53 6.60
CA GLU A 41 -7.76 -5.74 6.12
C GLU A 41 -7.09 -5.59 4.74
N SER A 42 -7.58 -4.68 3.90
CA SER A 42 -6.98 -4.40 2.59
C SER A 42 -5.69 -3.59 2.65
N VAL A 43 -5.42 -2.90 3.77
CA VAL A 43 -4.27 -2.02 3.94
C VAL A 43 -3.07 -2.83 4.38
N VAL A 44 -2.05 -2.89 3.53
CA VAL A 44 -0.81 -3.62 3.78
C VAL A 44 0.30 -2.72 4.33
N ASN A 45 0.23 -1.41 4.07
CA ASN A 45 1.25 -0.47 4.52
C ASN A 45 0.71 0.97 4.72
N TYR A 46 1.41 1.77 5.52
CA TYR A 46 1.11 3.16 5.83
C TYR A 46 2.39 4.00 5.77
N LEU A 47 2.50 4.81 4.72
CA LEU A 47 3.70 5.55 4.34
C LEU A 47 3.50 7.05 4.57
N GLU A 48 4.53 7.70 5.10
CA GLU A 48 4.61 9.16 5.12
C GLU A 48 5.10 9.71 3.78
N LYS A 49 4.60 10.88 3.40
CA LYS A 49 5.07 11.64 2.23
C LYS A 49 6.48 12.20 2.45
N PRO A 50 7.22 12.50 1.37
CA PRO A 50 6.90 12.14 -0.02
C PRO A 50 7.02 10.64 -0.24
N LEU A 51 6.35 10.15 -1.29
CA LEU A 51 6.64 8.83 -1.83
C LEU A 51 7.98 8.93 -2.57
N THR A 52 9.00 8.29 -2.03
CA THR A 52 10.31 8.19 -2.66
C THR A 52 10.43 6.88 -3.42
N GLU A 53 11.37 6.78 -4.34
CA GLU A 53 11.64 5.55 -5.08
C GLU A 53 11.98 4.40 -4.13
N GLU A 54 12.77 4.65 -3.08
CA GLU A 54 13.15 3.65 -2.10
C GLU A 54 11.93 3.09 -1.37
N LYS A 55 10.99 3.95 -0.94
CA LYS A 55 9.74 3.51 -0.29
C LYS A 55 8.88 2.66 -1.23
N LEU A 56 8.83 3.03 -2.51
CA LEU A 56 8.10 2.26 -3.52
C LEU A 56 8.75 0.90 -3.79
N HIS A 57 10.07 0.87 -3.98
CA HIS A 57 10.81 -0.38 -4.18
C HIS A 57 10.69 -1.32 -3.00
N GLN A 58 10.73 -0.80 -1.77
CA GLN A 58 10.50 -1.57 -0.56
C GLN A 58 9.08 -2.17 -0.53
N LEU A 59 8.04 -1.35 -0.76
CA LEU A 59 6.65 -1.82 -0.84
C LEU A 59 6.48 -2.93 -1.88
N LEU A 60 7.09 -2.74 -3.04
CA LEU A 60 7.05 -3.69 -4.14
C LEU A 60 7.73 -5.02 -3.75
N HIS A 61 8.94 -4.96 -3.17
CA HIS A 61 9.68 -6.13 -2.73
C HIS A 61 8.98 -6.91 -1.60
N GLU A 62 8.33 -6.20 -0.66
CA GLU A 62 7.62 -6.80 0.48
C GLU A 62 6.34 -7.55 0.08
N HIS A 63 5.65 -7.09 -0.97
CA HIS A 63 4.32 -7.60 -1.31
C HIS A 63 4.24 -8.34 -2.64
N PHE A 64 5.20 -8.15 -3.54
CA PHE A 64 5.25 -8.86 -4.82
C PHE A 64 6.55 -9.64 -4.92
N ARG A 65 6.44 -10.94 -5.17
CA ARG A 65 7.60 -11.78 -5.49
C ARG A 65 8.06 -11.46 -6.90
N PHE A 66 8.90 -10.46 -7.06
CA PHE A 66 9.62 -10.26 -8.31
C PHE A 66 10.64 -11.38 -8.46
N GLN A 67 10.40 -12.34 -9.37
CA GLN A 67 11.51 -13.06 -9.97
C GLN A 67 12.25 -12.03 -10.82
N TYR A 68 13.41 -11.57 -10.35
CA TYR A 68 14.29 -10.78 -11.21
C TYR A 68 14.64 -11.64 -12.43
N MET A 69 14.04 -11.34 -13.59
CA MET A 69 14.71 -11.59 -14.85
C MET A 69 15.91 -10.65 -14.87
N THR A 70 17.09 -11.21 -14.67
CA THR A 70 18.36 -10.51 -14.91
C THR A 70 18.39 -10.09 -16.37
N VAL A 71 17.91 -8.88 -16.66
CA VAL A 71 18.10 -8.23 -17.95
C VAL A 71 18.85 -6.95 -17.63
N LEU A 72 20.15 -6.99 -17.94
CA LEU A 72 21.12 -5.89 -18.07
C LEU A 72 22.10 -5.68 -16.91
N SER A 73 23.21 -6.40 -17.04
CA SER A 73 24.58 -5.84 -17.11
C SER A 73 25.30 -6.76 -18.10
N LYS A 74 25.65 -6.43 -19.36
CA LYS A 74 26.57 -5.39 -19.85
C LYS A 74 27.53 -4.79 -18.85
#